data_AF-L1IY72-F1
#
_entry.id   AF-L1IY72-F1
#
_cell.length_a   1.000
_cell.length_b   1.000
_cell.length_c   1.000
_cell.angle_alpha   90.00
_cell.angle_beta   90.00
_cell.angle_gamma   90.00
#
_symmetry.space_group_name_H-M   'P 1'
#
loop_
_entity.id
_entity.type
_entity.pdbx_description
1 polymer ?
#
loop_
_entity_poly.entity_id
_entity_poly.type
_entity_poly.pdbx_seq_one_letter_code
_entity_poly.pdbx_strand_id
1 'polypeptide(L)'
;MVASLALFAPADQRKELLAGSPMSKLDSLALEFAKKGASMPVSSMLKKLDDWHDRPDTLLDVDSDRARTQMLSLANHQGWMGSQLASDSQLCKKADIIISKFDQLLKKLIVEETQVNKTISQTQQEYEAIKSKWLDTESKYRLTEQKEKEAKEGAKFARQEYDKWQTAHKQASSDLEKTTKNNAVDKASLESEKELILEIMKMVGVVSNGLDSCLNICVKNSVLAQQTVGKARLETLANSDLGSQSSEVAKILQEILDEIDNRLKNLETVYNQESDLVKSTNEKMVHWEKQLVSLANAQDKAKSEKLTQSLAREKVAGQLKIAKKNYEEETSAYNLEIQPYQKEITVIKEIKKKIVNHCNGVSQ
;
A
#
# COMPACT_ATOMS: atom_id res chain seq x y z
N MET A 1 53.11 58.64 -40.71
CA MET A 1 53.78 58.74 -39.39
C MET A 1 53.47 57.43 -38.66
N VAL A 2 54.37 56.43 -38.69
CA VAL A 2 55.46 56.19 -37.71
C VAL A 2 54.85 55.80 -36.34
N ALA A 3 55.13 54.69 -35.66
CA ALA A 3 56.22 53.72 -35.72
C ALA A 3 55.83 52.37 -35.08
N SER A 4 56.54 51.33 -35.51
CA SER A 4 56.75 50.03 -34.86
C SER A 4 57.31 50.15 -33.44
N LEU A 5 56.93 49.23 -32.55
CA LEU A 5 57.77 48.78 -31.44
C LEU A 5 57.57 47.28 -31.22
N ALA A 6 58.61 46.52 -31.57
CA ALA A 6 58.82 45.16 -31.14
C ALA A 6 59.29 45.17 -29.69
N LEU A 7 58.73 44.31 -28.85
CA LEU A 7 59.34 43.91 -27.59
C LEU A 7 59.31 42.38 -27.48
N PHE A 8 60.53 41.86 -27.44
CA PHE A 8 60.92 40.47 -27.25
C PHE A 8 60.25 39.84 -26.02
N ALA A 9 59.72 38.63 -26.19
CA ALA A 9 59.44 37.74 -25.08
C ALA A 9 60.78 37.22 -24.52
N PRO A 10 61.07 37.35 -23.21
CA PRO A 10 62.12 36.55 -22.61
C PRO A 10 61.62 35.12 -22.45
N ALA A 11 62.44 34.17 -22.92
CA ALA A 11 62.33 32.77 -22.59
C ALA A 11 62.54 32.61 -21.08
N ASP A 12 61.45 32.57 -20.31
CA ASP A 12 61.52 32.31 -18.90
C ASP A 12 61.54 30.80 -18.63
N GLN A 13 62.42 30.45 -17.72
CA GLN A 13 62.99 29.13 -17.53
C GLN A 13 61.92 28.12 -17.09
N ARG A 14 61.88 26.97 -17.78
CA ARG A 14 61.32 25.75 -17.19
C ARG A 14 62.13 25.42 -15.93
N LYS A 15 61.68 25.90 -14.78
CA LYS A 15 61.98 25.24 -13.52
C LYS A 15 61.22 23.93 -13.55
N GLU A 16 61.91 22.90 -14.02
CA GLU A 16 61.56 21.52 -13.70
C GLU A 16 61.46 21.44 -12.17
N LEU A 17 60.24 21.46 -11.66
CA LEU A 17 59.96 20.87 -10.37
C LEU A 17 60.32 19.40 -10.52
N LEU A 18 61.53 19.06 -10.06
CA LEU A 18 61.94 17.71 -9.69
C LEU A 18 61.06 17.22 -8.54
N ALA A 19 59.75 17.12 -8.78
CA ALA A 19 58.90 16.23 -8.03
C ALA A 19 59.32 14.83 -8.48
N GLY A 20 60.26 14.22 -7.73
CA GLY A 20 60.69 12.85 -7.98
C GLY A 20 59.46 11.97 -8.15
N SER A 21 59.42 11.22 -9.25
CA SER A 21 58.27 10.39 -9.58
C SER A 21 57.92 9.49 -8.38
N PRO A 22 56.64 9.17 -8.13
CA PRO A 22 56.25 8.26 -7.04
C PRO A 22 57.06 6.95 -7.04
N MET A 23 57.48 6.49 -8.23
CA MET A 23 58.35 5.32 -8.42
C MET A 23 59.77 5.51 -7.86
N SER A 24 60.39 6.68 -8.01
CA SER A 24 61.73 6.97 -7.47
C SER A 24 61.77 6.92 -5.93
N LYS A 25 60.65 7.21 -5.27
CA LYS A 25 60.52 7.17 -3.80
C LYS A 25 60.19 5.77 -3.29
N LEU A 26 59.45 4.97 -4.06
CA LEU A 26 59.28 3.55 -3.78
C LEU A 26 60.63 2.83 -3.85
N ASP A 27 61.44 3.15 -4.85
CA ASP A 27 62.77 2.57 -5.01
C ASP A 27 63.74 3.03 -3.92
N SER A 28 63.62 4.27 -3.41
CA SER A 28 64.42 4.73 -2.27
C SER A 28 64.01 4.06 -0.95
N LEU A 29 62.71 3.82 -0.73
CA LEU A 29 62.20 3.05 0.40
C LEU A 29 62.68 1.59 0.34
N ALA A 30 62.58 0.96 -0.84
CA ALA A 30 63.06 -0.40 -1.07
C ALA A 30 64.57 -0.51 -0.83
N LEU A 31 65.36 0.48 -1.26
CA LEU A 31 66.80 0.53 -1.05
C LEU A 31 67.16 0.77 0.43
N GLU A 32 66.38 1.58 1.15
CA GLU A 32 66.58 1.77 2.60
C GLU A 32 66.27 0.48 3.38
N PHE A 33 65.18 -0.22 3.03
CA PHE A 33 64.86 -1.53 3.62
C PHE A 33 65.88 -2.60 3.24
N ALA A 34 66.43 -2.58 2.03
CA ALA A 34 67.46 -3.53 1.62
C ALA A 34 68.78 -3.30 2.38
N LYS A 35 69.14 -2.03 2.66
CA LYS A 35 70.37 -1.68 3.39
C LYS A 35 70.27 -1.83 4.90
N LYS A 36 69.13 -1.48 5.49
CA LYS A 36 68.97 -1.38 6.97
C LYS A 36 67.92 -2.34 7.54
N GLY A 37 67.15 -3.05 6.72
CA GLY A 37 66.05 -3.91 7.18
C GLY A 37 66.49 -5.02 8.13
N ALA A 38 67.70 -5.55 7.96
CA ALA A 38 68.24 -6.58 8.84
C ALA A 38 68.43 -6.08 10.29
N SER A 39 68.91 -4.84 10.48
CA SER A 39 69.17 -4.24 11.81
C SER A 39 67.98 -3.44 12.37
N MET A 40 66.98 -3.12 11.56
CA MET A 40 65.81 -2.33 11.97
C MET A 40 64.74 -3.19 12.67
N PRO A 41 64.17 -2.78 13.81
CA PRO A 41 63.06 -3.49 14.42
C PRO A 41 61.79 -3.35 13.54
N VAL A 42 60.91 -4.35 13.57
CA VAL A 42 59.69 -4.40 12.74
C VAL A 42 58.80 -3.17 12.96
N SER A 43 58.76 -2.63 14.19
CA SER A 43 58.02 -1.40 14.51
C SER A 43 58.56 -0.16 13.78
N SER A 44 59.87 -0.05 13.59
CA SER A 44 60.47 1.05 12.84
C SER A 44 60.31 0.88 11.33
N MET A 45 60.20 -0.37 10.85
CA MET A 45 59.86 -0.63 9.44
C MET A 45 58.41 -0.24 9.16
N LEU A 46 57.49 -0.57 10.08
CA LEU A 46 56.08 -0.18 10.01
C LEU A 46 55.94 1.34 10.05
N LYS A 47 56.57 2.02 11.02
CA LYS A 47 56.57 3.49 11.09
C LYS A 47 57.11 4.16 9.81
N LYS A 48 58.14 3.58 9.18
CA LYS A 48 58.66 4.11 7.91
C LYS A 48 57.74 3.87 6.72
N LEU A 49 56.93 2.81 6.79
CA LEU A 49 55.88 2.55 5.82
C LEU A 49 54.72 3.54 6.02
N ASP A 50 54.32 3.79 7.26
CA ASP A 50 53.33 4.82 7.63
C ASP A 50 53.81 6.22 7.23
N ASP A 51 55.05 6.58 7.56
CA ASP A 51 55.69 7.85 7.18
C ASP A 51 55.88 8.01 5.66
N TRP A 52 55.81 6.91 4.89
CA TRP A 52 55.80 6.91 3.43
C TRP A 52 54.35 6.96 2.90
N HIS A 53 53.39 6.38 3.61
CA HIS A 53 51.97 6.43 3.33
C HIS A 53 51.39 7.85 3.48
N ASP A 54 51.74 8.52 4.58
CA ASP A 54 51.17 9.83 4.97
C ASP A 54 51.70 11.01 4.15
N ARG A 55 52.55 10.78 3.15
CA ARG A 55 53.09 11.88 2.35
C ARG A 55 52.22 12.14 1.11
N PRO A 56 51.82 13.41 0.86
CA PRO A 56 51.01 13.77 -0.30
C PRO A 56 51.75 13.57 -1.63
N ASP A 57 53.07 13.38 -1.59
CA ASP A 57 53.96 13.27 -2.73
C ASP A 57 54.35 11.80 -3.06
N THR A 58 53.81 10.84 -2.30
CA THR A 58 53.77 9.39 -2.55
C THR A 58 52.33 8.89 -2.75
N LEU A 59 51.32 9.74 -2.45
CA LEU A 59 49.93 9.56 -2.85
C LEU A 59 49.87 9.40 -4.37
N LEU A 60 49.64 8.18 -4.82
CA LEU A 60 49.11 7.95 -6.16
C LEU A 60 47.69 8.54 -6.15
N ASP A 61 47.54 9.75 -6.67
CA ASP A 61 46.26 10.42 -6.88
C ASP A 61 45.41 9.52 -7.79
N VAL A 62 44.59 8.66 -7.17
CA VAL A 62 43.55 7.90 -7.85
C VAL A 62 42.31 8.76 -7.76
N ASP A 63 42.16 9.62 -8.76
CA ASP A 63 40.93 10.38 -9.00
C ASP A 63 39.76 9.38 -9.10
N SER A 64 38.83 9.45 -8.14
CA SER A 64 37.81 8.42 -7.87
C SER A 64 36.78 8.26 -8.99
N ASP A 65 36.76 9.17 -9.96
CA ASP A 65 35.75 9.19 -11.04
C ASP A 65 36.20 8.51 -12.34
N ARG A 66 37.42 7.95 -12.40
CA ARG A 66 37.92 7.20 -13.57
C ARG A 66 38.48 5.82 -13.20
N ALA A 67 37.72 5.05 -12.42
CA ALA A 67 38.00 3.64 -12.19
C ALA A 67 37.67 2.75 -13.41
N ARG A 68 38.36 2.97 -14.54
CA ARG A 68 38.48 1.98 -15.62
C ARG A 68 39.95 1.72 -15.89
N THR A 69 40.43 0.62 -15.31
CA THR A 69 41.59 -0.15 -15.82
C THR A 69 42.81 0.70 -16.21
N GLN A 70 43.42 1.38 -15.24
CA GLN A 70 44.87 1.53 -15.27
C GLN A 70 45.45 0.39 -14.44
N MET A 71 45.49 -0.80 -15.07
CA MET A 71 46.41 -1.83 -14.59
C MET A 71 47.80 -1.21 -14.47
N LEU A 72 48.49 -1.57 -13.40
CA LEU A 72 49.90 -1.31 -13.14
C LEU A 72 50.76 -1.73 -14.34
N SER A 73 50.78 -0.91 -15.38
CA SER A 73 51.81 -0.89 -16.41
C SER A 73 53.00 -0.16 -15.80
N LEU A 74 53.66 -0.81 -14.84
CA LEU A 74 55.07 -0.55 -14.58
C LEU A 74 55.82 -1.00 -15.83
N ALA A 75 55.96 -0.10 -16.80
CA ALA A 75 56.85 -0.30 -17.93
C ALA A 75 58.25 -0.61 -17.38
N ASN A 76 58.71 -1.83 -17.67
CA ASN A 76 60.07 -2.36 -17.57
C ASN A 76 61.14 -1.37 -17.07
N HIS A 77 61.23 -1.14 -15.76
CA HIS A 77 62.44 -0.56 -15.15
C HIS A 77 63.28 -1.68 -14.52
N GLN A 78 63.75 -2.59 -15.38
CA GLN A 78 64.51 -3.78 -15.02
C GLN A 78 65.99 -3.46 -14.70
N GLY A 79 66.42 -2.19 -14.81
CA GLY A 79 67.84 -1.80 -14.77
C GLY A 79 68.34 -1.00 -13.57
N TRP A 80 67.48 -0.33 -12.78
CA TRP A 80 67.98 0.66 -11.82
C TRP A 80 68.29 0.08 -10.43
N MET A 81 67.40 -0.72 -9.83
CA MET A 81 67.71 -1.38 -8.55
C MET A 81 68.87 -2.38 -8.67
N GLY A 82 69.00 -3.07 -9.81
CA GLY A 82 70.06 -4.06 -10.03
C GLY A 82 71.47 -3.47 -9.98
N SER A 83 71.66 -2.22 -10.41
CA SER A 83 72.99 -1.58 -10.45
C SER A 83 73.41 -0.96 -9.11
N GLN A 84 72.48 -0.55 -8.25
CA GLN A 84 72.77 -0.03 -6.90
C GLN A 84 72.77 -1.10 -5.79
N LEU A 85 72.11 -2.25 -5.99
CA LEU A 85 72.21 -3.41 -5.09
C LEU A 85 73.43 -4.31 -5.41
N ALA A 86 73.98 -4.24 -6.63
CA ALA A 86 75.14 -5.03 -7.06
C ALA A 86 76.45 -4.76 -6.27
N SER A 87 76.53 -3.66 -5.52
CA SER A 87 77.71 -3.34 -4.71
C SER A 87 77.70 -3.95 -3.30
N ASP A 88 76.60 -4.56 -2.85
CA ASP A 88 76.48 -5.13 -1.50
C ASP A 88 76.33 -6.66 -1.53
N SER A 89 77.47 -7.37 -1.55
CA SER A 89 77.56 -8.84 -1.39
C SER A 89 76.98 -9.39 -0.06
N GLN A 90 76.48 -8.52 0.81
CA GLN A 90 75.82 -8.85 2.06
C GLN A 90 74.29 -8.91 1.97
N LEU A 91 73.69 -8.44 0.87
CA LEU A 91 72.24 -8.33 0.72
C LEU A 91 71.58 -9.70 0.61
N CYS A 92 72.16 -10.61 -0.19
CA CYS A 92 71.73 -12.00 -0.28
C CYS A 92 71.93 -12.76 1.04
N LYS A 93 72.99 -12.44 1.82
CA LYS A 93 73.23 -13.04 3.14
C LYS A 93 72.23 -12.59 4.21
N LYS A 94 71.62 -11.42 4.02
CA LYS A 94 70.63 -10.82 4.93
C LYS A 94 69.19 -10.93 4.40
N ALA A 95 69.01 -11.44 3.18
CA ALA A 95 67.73 -11.51 2.50
C ALA A 95 66.71 -12.34 3.29
N ASP A 96 67.12 -13.49 3.84
CA ASP A 96 66.23 -14.35 4.63
C ASP A 96 65.69 -13.64 5.88
N ILE A 97 66.52 -12.84 6.55
CA ILE A 97 66.12 -12.06 7.74
C ILE A 97 65.15 -10.94 7.34
N ILE A 98 65.42 -10.26 6.22
CA ILE A 98 64.57 -9.19 5.69
C ILE A 98 63.22 -9.74 5.24
N ILE A 99 63.21 -10.88 4.53
CA ILE A 99 62.01 -11.57 4.09
C ILE A 99 61.19 -12.05 5.28
N SER A 100 61.82 -12.62 6.32
CA SER A 100 61.13 -13.03 7.55
C SER A 100 60.45 -11.85 8.25
N LYS A 101 61.08 -10.67 8.28
CA LYS A 101 60.46 -9.46 8.84
C LYS A 101 59.31 -8.93 7.98
N PHE A 102 59.43 -8.98 6.66
CA PHE A 102 58.32 -8.66 5.76
C PHE A 102 57.16 -9.65 5.91
N ASP A 103 57.43 -10.93 6.13
CA ASP A 103 56.39 -11.93 6.37
C ASP A 103 55.67 -11.71 7.71
N GLN A 104 56.40 -11.30 8.76
CA GLN A 104 55.78 -10.90 10.02
C GLN A 104 54.90 -9.65 9.86
N LEU A 105 55.34 -8.68 9.05
CA LEU A 105 54.59 -7.46 8.80
C LEU A 105 53.35 -7.72 7.94
N LEU A 106 53.47 -8.51 6.86
CA LEU A 106 52.34 -8.96 6.05
C LEU A 106 51.31 -9.73 6.89
N LYS A 107 51.75 -10.61 7.80
CA LYS A 107 50.83 -11.34 8.68
C LYS A 107 50.01 -10.39 9.57
N LYS A 108 50.61 -9.32 10.08
CA LYS A 108 49.89 -8.32 10.89
C LYS A 108 48.87 -7.53 10.06
N LEU A 109 49.30 -7.01 8.91
CA LEU A 109 48.43 -6.25 8.01
C LEU A 109 47.25 -7.07 7.49
N ILE A 110 47.47 -8.35 7.14
CA ILE A 110 46.40 -9.25 6.70
C ILE A 110 45.42 -9.53 7.85
N VAL A 111 45.89 -9.72 9.08
CA VAL A 111 45.01 -9.93 10.24
C VAL A 111 44.14 -8.69 10.50
N GLU A 112 44.73 -7.50 10.45
CA GLU A 112 44.01 -6.22 10.61
C GLU A 112 42.98 -6.01 9.48
N GLU A 113 43.34 -6.25 8.21
CA GLU A 113 42.41 -6.20 7.08
C GLU A 113 41.24 -7.18 7.26
N THR A 114 41.51 -8.43 7.67
CA THR A 114 40.43 -9.42 7.88
C THR A 114 39.49 -9.05 9.02
N GLN A 115 40.01 -8.39 10.07
CA GLN A 115 39.21 -7.97 11.20
C GLN A 115 38.27 -6.82 10.82
N VAL A 116 38.78 -5.82 10.09
CA VAL A 116 37.97 -4.70 9.59
C VAL A 116 36.97 -5.17 8.51
N ASN A 117 37.33 -6.14 7.67
CA ASN A 117 36.41 -6.77 6.74
C ASN A 117 35.29 -7.56 7.44
N LYS A 118 35.59 -8.19 8.57
CA LYS A 118 34.59 -8.88 9.37
C LYS A 118 33.59 -7.90 10.00
N THR A 119 34.05 -6.78 10.55
CA THR A 119 33.17 -5.79 11.18
C THR A 119 32.20 -5.17 10.17
N ILE A 120 32.67 -4.77 8.98
CA ILE A 120 31.77 -4.23 7.95
C ILE A 120 30.75 -5.27 7.47
N SER A 121 31.18 -6.53 7.31
CA SER A 121 30.27 -7.61 6.88
C SER A 121 29.18 -7.86 7.94
N GLN A 122 29.52 -7.78 9.22
CA GLN A 122 28.54 -7.86 10.31
C GLN A 122 27.56 -6.69 10.26
N THR A 123 28.04 -5.45 10.16
CA THR A 123 27.19 -4.26 10.05
C THR A 123 26.28 -4.31 8.81
N GLN A 124 26.79 -4.82 7.68
CA GLN A 124 26.00 -5.04 6.47
C GLN A 124 24.89 -6.07 6.68
N GLN A 125 25.19 -7.20 7.33
CA GLN A 125 24.20 -8.23 7.64
C GLN A 125 23.11 -7.70 8.58
N GLU A 126 23.47 -6.93 9.60
CA GLU A 126 22.51 -6.29 10.50
C GLU A 126 21.60 -5.30 9.76
N TYR A 127 22.18 -4.47 8.89
CA TYR A 127 21.42 -3.55 8.05
C TYR A 127 20.44 -4.27 7.13
N GLU A 128 20.90 -5.29 6.38
CA GLU A 128 20.01 -6.04 5.47
C GLU A 128 18.94 -6.83 6.24
N ALA A 129 19.25 -7.37 7.42
CA ALA A 129 18.25 -8.02 8.27
C ALA A 129 17.16 -7.06 8.75
N ILE A 130 17.53 -5.84 9.17
CA ILE A 130 16.55 -4.81 9.58
C ILE A 130 15.76 -4.31 8.38
N LYS A 131 16.41 -4.14 7.23
CA LYS A 131 15.77 -3.75 5.97
C LYS A 131 14.76 -4.78 5.49
N SER A 132 15.08 -6.07 5.55
CA SER A 132 14.13 -7.16 5.25
C SER A 132 12.93 -7.11 6.20
N LYS A 133 13.15 -6.94 7.51
CA LYS A 133 12.06 -6.77 8.48
C LYS A 133 11.20 -5.54 8.16
N TRP A 134 11.81 -4.43 7.76
CA TRP A 134 11.10 -3.23 7.36
C TRP A 134 10.21 -3.49 6.14
N LEU A 135 10.73 -4.16 5.10
CA LEU A 135 9.97 -4.52 3.90
C LEU A 135 8.78 -5.43 4.24
N ASP A 136 8.95 -6.39 5.14
CA ASP A 136 7.85 -7.25 5.61
C ASP A 136 6.76 -6.45 6.33
N THR A 137 7.15 -5.51 7.21
CA THR A 137 6.20 -4.64 7.90
C THR A 137 5.49 -3.66 6.95
N GLU A 138 6.20 -3.14 5.95
CA GLU A 138 5.65 -2.27 4.91
C GLU A 138 4.62 -3.02 4.05
N SER A 139 4.94 -4.25 3.65
CA SER A 139 4.02 -5.11 2.90
C SER A 139 2.73 -5.39 3.69
N LYS A 140 2.87 -5.76 4.97
CA LYS A 140 1.72 -5.96 5.87
C LYS A 140 0.88 -4.69 6.02
N TYR A 141 1.53 -3.54 6.19
CA TYR A 141 0.86 -2.25 6.30
C TYR A 141 0.02 -1.94 5.05
N ARG A 142 0.58 -2.10 3.86
CA ARG A 142 -0.13 -1.88 2.59
C ARG A 142 -1.34 -2.79 2.41
N LEU A 143 -1.18 -4.06 2.77
CA LEU A 143 -2.28 -5.02 2.75
C LEU A 143 -3.39 -4.64 3.74
N THR A 144 -3.04 -4.18 4.94
CA THR A 144 -4.06 -3.67 5.89
C THR A 144 -4.71 -2.36 5.44
N GLU A 145 -3.99 -1.49 4.74
CA GLU A 145 -4.54 -0.27 4.16
C GLU A 145 -5.58 -0.58 3.07
N GLN A 146 -5.31 -1.56 2.21
CA GLN A 146 -6.28 -2.03 1.21
C GLN A 146 -7.53 -2.61 1.89
N LYS A 147 -7.35 -3.46 2.92
CA LYS A 147 -8.48 -4.01 3.70
C LYS A 147 -9.32 -2.93 4.37
N GLU A 148 -8.70 -1.87 4.90
CA GLU A 148 -9.44 -0.73 5.47
C GLU A 148 -10.27 -0.01 4.39
N LYS A 149 -9.70 0.20 3.20
CA LYS A 149 -10.42 0.82 2.06
C LYS A 149 -11.60 -0.03 1.61
N GLU A 150 -11.38 -1.33 1.41
CA GLU A 150 -12.43 -2.29 1.05
C GLU A 150 -13.54 -2.33 2.11
N ALA A 151 -13.19 -2.38 3.40
CA ALA A 151 -14.17 -2.34 4.49
C ALA A 151 -14.97 -1.04 4.52
N LYS A 152 -14.32 0.11 4.26
CA LYS A 152 -14.97 1.42 4.19
C LYS A 152 -15.94 1.50 3.00
N GLU A 153 -15.57 0.96 1.85
CA GLU A 153 -16.44 0.89 0.67
C GLU A 153 -17.62 -0.04 0.91
N GLY A 154 -17.39 -1.20 1.53
CA GLY A 154 -18.45 -2.13 1.95
C GLY A 154 -19.44 -1.48 2.92
N ALA A 155 -18.95 -0.79 3.95
CA ALA A 155 -19.81 -0.05 4.89
C ALA A 155 -20.61 1.06 4.21
N LYS A 156 -20.01 1.78 3.25
CA LYS A 156 -20.71 2.80 2.45
C LYS A 156 -21.81 2.19 1.58
N PHE A 157 -21.53 1.06 0.94
CA PHE A 157 -22.50 0.34 0.12
C PHE A 157 -23.69 -0.13 0.97
N ALA A 158 -23.44 -0.76 2.12
CA ALA A 158 -24.50 -1.20 3.01
C ALA A 158 -25.36 -0.04 3.54
N ARG A 159 -24.75 1.12 3.82
CA ARG A 159 -25.49 2.33 4.20
C ARG A 159 -26.39 2.83 3.08
N GLN A 160 -25.92 2.84 1.84
CA GLN A 160 -26.72 3.24 0.69
C GLN A 160 -27.92 2.31 0.46
N GLU A 161 -27.71 0.99 0.59
CA GLU A 161 -28.81 0.02 0.51
C GLU A 161 -29.80 0.20 1.66
N TYR A 162 -29.33 0.40 2.89
CA TYR A 162 -30.20 0.69 4.03
C TYR A 162 -31.05 1.94 3.79
N ASP A 163 -30.46 3.06 3.35
CA ASP A 163 -31.17 4.32 3.10
C ASP A 163 -32.24 4.17 2.01
N LYS A 164 -31.96 3.37 0.98
CA LYS A 164 -32.90 3.02 -0.09
C LYS A 164 -34.10 2.24 0.46
N TRP A 165 -33.86 1.18 1.24
CA TRP A 165 -34.93 0.37 1.82
C TRP A 165 -35.71 1.11 2.90
N GLN A 166 -35.06 2.00 3.66
CA GLN A 166 -35.74 2.88 4.61
C GLN A 166 -36.72 3.83 3.90
N THR A 167 -36.30 4.40 2.77
CA THR A 167 -37.16 5.28 1.96
C THR A 167 -38.34 4.50 1.36
N ALA A 168 -38.08 3.30 0.81
CA ALA A 168 -39.12 2.43 0.28
C ALA A 168 -40.12 2.01 1.36
N HIS A 169 -39.65 1.67 2.57
CA HIS A 169 -40.51 1.31 3.70
C HIS A 169 -41.38 2.49 4.17
N LYS A 170 -40.79 3.70 4.25
CA LYS A 170 -41.55 4.92 4.59
C LYS A 170 -42.66 5.19 3.58
N GLN A 171 -42.37 5.04 2.29
CA GLN A 171 -43.36 5.21 1.24
C GLN A 171 -44.45 4.14 1.30
N ALA A 172 -44.08 2.85 1.40
CA ALA A 172 -45.03 1.75 1.52
C ALA A 172 -45.93 1.90 2.76
N SER A 173 -45.37 2.33 3.90
CA SER A 173 -46.14 2.58 5.12
C SER A 173 -47.12 3.75 4.94
N SER A 174 -46.70 4.82 4.24
CA SER A 174 -47.58 5.95 3.95
C SER A 174 -48.72 5.56 3.02
N ASP A 175 -48.44 4.74 2.01
CA ASP A 175 -49.44 4.31 1.04
C ASP A 175 -50.43 3.33 1.69
N LEU A 176 -49.96 2.40 2.53
CA LEU A 176 -50.84 1.55 3.34
C LEU A 176 -51.76 2.37 4.25
N GLU A 177 -51.28 3.45 4.87
CA GLU A 177 -52.11 4.32 5.71
C GLU A 177 -53.20 5.03 4.88
N LYS A 178 -52.86 5.51 3.68
CA LYS A 178 -53.84 6.14 2.76
C LYS A 178 -54.88 5.14 2.30
N THR A 179 -54.45 3.95 1.86
CA THR A 179 -55.34 2.89 1.40
C THR A 179 -56.22 2.39 2.55
N THR A 180 -55.71 2.28 3.76
CA THR A 180 -56.53 1.91 4.94
C THR A 180 -57.62 2.96 5.19
N LYS A 181 -57.32 4.26 5.05
CA LYS A 181 -58.31 5.33 5.19
C LYS A 181 -59.34 5.31 4.06
N ASN A 182 -58.91 5.16 2.81
CA ASN A 182 -59.80 5.11 1.65
C ASN A 182 -60.69 3.86 1.69
N ASN A 183 -60.11 2.70 1.96
CA ASN A 183 -60.85 1.43 2.07
C ASN A 183 -61.88 1.47 3.20
N ALA A 184 -61.65 2.20 4.29
CA ALA A 184 -62.65 2.35 5.35
C ALA A 184 -63.88 3.15 4.88
N VAL A 185 -63.66 4.22 4.10
CA VAL A 185 -64.73 5.03 3.51
C VAL A 185 -65.49 4.22 2.45
N ASP A 186 -64.75 3.55 1.56
CA ASP A 186 -65.35 2.74 0.49
C ASP A 186 -66.14 1.55 1.05
N LYS A 187 -65.64 0.87 2.10
CA LYS A 187 -66.38 -0.20 2.79
C LYS A 187 -67.69 0.32 3.39
N ALA A 188 -67.67 1.45 4.09
CA ALA A 188 -68.89 2.03 4.67
C ALA A 188 -69.91 2.42 3.59
N SER A 189 -69.45 2.96 2.45
CA SER A 189 -70.32 3.28 1.31
C SER A 189 -70.93 2.01 0.71
N LEU A 190 -70.11 1.00 0.43
CA LEU A 190 -70.56 -0.28 -0.16
C LEU A 190 -71.51 -1.05 0.77
N GLU A 191 -71.28 -1.01 2.09
CA GLU A 191 -72.19 -1.60 3.07
C GLU A 191 -73.55 -0.87 3.09
N SER A 192 -73.55 0.47 3.01
CA SER A 192 -74.80 1.23 2.92
C SER A 192 -75.56 0.98 1.60
N GLU A 193 -74.84 0.82 0.48
CA GLU A 193 -75.43 0.45 -0.82
C GLU A 193 -76.04 -0.95 -0.77
N LYS A 194 -75.32 -1.91 -0.17
CA LYS A 194 -75.80 -3.28 0.03
C LYS A 194 -77.08 -3.31 0.88
N GLU A 195 -77.15 -2.53 1.95
CA GLU A 195 -78.33 -2.44 2.81
C GLU A 195 -79.54 -1.89 2.05
N LEU A 196 -79.34 -0.81 1.28
CA LEU A 196 -80.39 -0.20 0.47
C LEU A 196 -80.89 -1.14 -0.64
N ILE A 197 -79.99 -1.89 -1.29
CA ILE A 197 -80.37 -2.89 -2.29
C ILE A 197 -81.17 -4.03 -1.66
N LEU A 198 -80.78 -4.51 -0.47
CA LEU A 198 -81.53 -5.53 0.26
C LEU A 198 -82.93 -5.04 0.67
N GLU A 199 -83.07 -3.76 1.04
CA GLU A 199 -84.37 -3.15 1.33
C GLU A 199 -85.26 -3.08 0.07
N ILE A 200 -84.68 -2.68 -1.08
CA ILE A 200 -85.39 -2.67 -2.36
C ILE A 200 -85.82 -4.09 -2.76
N MET A 201 -84.94 -5.09 -2.62
CA MET A 201 -85.28 -6.49 -2.90
C MET A 201 -86.43 -7.01 -2.03
N LYS A 202 -86.54 -6.56 -0.77
CA LYS A 202 -87.69 -6.84 0.10
C LYS A 202 -88.96 -6.16 -0.41
N MET A 203 -88.89 -4.89 -0.81
CA MET A 203 -90.04 -4.14 -1.34
C MET A 203 -90.58 -4.69 -2.67
N VAL A 204 -89.71 -5.20 -3.55
CA VAL A 204 -90.08 -5.78 -4.85
C VAL A 204 -90.64 -7.21 -4.71
N GLY A 205 -90.66 -7.77 -3.49
CA GLY A 205 -91.26 -9.08 -3.20
C GLY A 205 -90.41 -10.28 -3.65
N VAL A 206 -89.12 -10.06 -3.90
CA VAL A 206 -88.17 -11.07 -4.39
C VAL A 206 -87.53 -11.85 -3.24
N VAL A 207 -87.45 -11.26 -2.04
CA VAL A 207 -86.94 -11.94 -0.84
C VAL A 207 -88.10 -12.31 0.08
N SER A 208 -88.65 -13.50 -0.11
CA SER A 208 -89.52 -14.18 0.86
C SER A 208 -88.69 -14.80 1.99
N ASN A 209 -87.99 -13.97 2.76
CA ASN A 209 -87.52 -14.42 4.07
C ASN A 209 -88.72 -14.36 5.01
N GLY A 210 -89.27 -15.54 5.32
CA GLY A 210 -90.53 -15.75 6.02
C GLY A 210 -90.77 -14.78 7.18
N LEU A 211 -91.60 -13.79 6.92
CA LEU A 211 -92.40 -13.04 7.89
C LEU A 211 -93.53 -12.39 7.11
N ASP A 212 -94.52 -13.22 6.78
CA ASP A 212 -95.84 -12.79 6.35
C ASP A 212 -96.47 -11.93 7.46
N SER A 213 -96.35 -10.60 7.34
CA SER A 213 -97.40 -9.62 7.59
C SER A 213 -96.78 -8.23 7.69
N CYS A 214 -96.87 -7.43 6.63
CA CYS A 214 -97.03 -5.97 6.71
C CYS A 214 -97.06 -5.36 5.30
N LEU A 215 -98.07 -5.72 4.51
CA LEU A 215 -98.25 -5.21 3.15
C LEU A 215 -99.14 -3.95 3.08
N ASN A 216 -99.24 -3.13 4.14
CA ASN A 216 -100.14 -1.95 4.08
C ASN A 216 -99.74 -0.67 4.84
N ILE A 217 -98.52 -0.50 5.37
CA ILE A 217 -98.20 0.71 6.18
C ILE A 217 -96.88 1.45 5.84
N CYS A 218 -96.01 0.97 4.96
CA CYS A 218 -94.70 1.63 4.74
C CYS A 218 -94.55 2.38 3.41
N VAL A 219 -95.46 3.32 3.10
CA VAL A 219 -95.33 4.24 1.93
C VAL A 219 -95.14 5.71 2.35
N LYS A 220 -94.81 6.02 3.61
CA LYS A 220 -94.52 7.41 3.99
C LYS A 220 -93.24 7.52 4.82
N ASN A 221 -92.28 8.21 4.22
CA ASN A 221 -91.07 8.82 4.79
C ASN A 221 -89.76 8.04 4.65
N SER A 222 -89.09 8.21 3.51
CA SER A 222 -87.62 8.28 3.45
C SER A 222 -87.15 8.98 2.15
N VAL A 223 -87.61 10.22 1.96
CA VAL A 223 -86.89 11.18 1.13
C VAL A 223 -85.93 11.91 2.07
N LEU A 224 -84.63 11.60 2.01
CA LEU A 224 -83.50 12.52 2.22
C LEU A 224 -82.17 11.74 2.34
N ALA A 225 -81.50 11.54 1.21
CA ALA A 225 -80.04 11.66 1.07
C ALA A 225 -79.68 11.42 -0.41
N GLN A 226 -79.42 12.50 -1.14
CA GLN A 226 -78.88 12.47 -2.49
C GLN A 226 -77.36 12.31 -2.44
N GLN A 227 -76.83 11.29 -3.12
CA GLN A 227 -75.49 11.36 -3.70
C GLN A 227 -75.50 10.72 -5.10
N THR A 228 -74.88 11.43 -6.04
CA THR A 228 -75.37 11.65 -7.40
C THR A 228 -74.70 10.81 -8.48
N VAL A 229 -74.52 9.49 -8.28
CA VAL A 229 -73.93 8.64 -9.35
C VAL A 229 -74.81 7.44 -9.76
N GLY A 230 -75.76 6.99 -8.93
CA GLY A 230 -76.67 5.89 -9.28
C GLY A 230 -78.02 6.28 -9.88
N LYS A 231 -78.38 7.58 -9.84
CA LYS A 231 -79.77 8.03 -10.04
C LYS A 231 -80.32 7.82 -11.45
N ALA A 232 -79.46 7.91 -12.48
CA ALA A 232 -79.88 7.79 -13.87
C ALA A 232 -80.28 6.36 -14.29
N ARG A 233 -79.80 5.33 -13.58
CA ARG A 233 -80.17 3.93 -13.83
C ARG A 233 -81.33 3.44 -12.97
N LEU A 234 -81.52 4.05 -11.79
CA LEU A 234 -82.61 3.71 -10.87
C LEU A 234 -83.97 4.27 -11.33
N GLU A 235 -84.01 5.47 -11.91
CA GLU A 235 -85.27 6.11 -12.33
C GLU A 235 -85.94 5.41 -13.52
N THR A 236 -85.22 4.60 -14.29
CA THR A 236 -85.79 3.85 -15.43
C THR A 236 -86.52 2.56 -15.02
N LEU A 237 -86.30 2.05 -13.81
CA LEU A 237 -86.85 0.77 -13.34
C LEU A 237 -88.15 0.91 -12.53
N ALA A 238 -88.51 2.12 -12.11
CA ALA A 238 -89.69 2.36 -11.26
C ALA A 238 -91.02 2.44 -12.04
N ASN A 239 -91.00 2.39 -13.38
CA ASN A 239 -92.15 2.74 -14.23
C ASN A 239 -92.65 1.62 -15.15
N SER A 240 -92.34 0.34 -14.87
CA SER A 240 -92.75 -0.76 -15.75
C SER A 240 -93.37 -1.97 -15.04
N ASP A 241 -94.31 -2.58 -15.76
CA ASP A 241 -95.42 -3.45 -15.34
C ASP A 241 -94.99 -4.75 -14.61
N LEU A 242 -95.66 -5.06 -13.50
CA LEU A 242 -95.13 -5.78 -12.32
C LEU A 242 -95.17 -7.32 -12.33
N GLY A 243 -95.55 -7.98 -13.43
CA GLY A 243 -95.73 -9.45 -13.44
C GLY A 243 -94.54 -10.28 -13.93
N SER A 244 -94.07 -10.02 -15.15
CA SER A 244 -92.96 -10.75 -15.79
C SER A 244 -91.61 -10.04 -15.67
N GLN A 245 -91.61 -8.75 -15.33
CA GLN A 245 -90.39 -7.96 -15.13
C GLN A 245 -89.76 -8.13 -13.74
N SER A 246 -90.52 -8.61 -12.75
CA SER A 246 -90.03 -8.86 -11.39
C SER A 246 -88.83 -9.83 -11.37
N SER A 247 -88.83 -10.86 -12.24
CA SER A 247 -87.72 -11.82 -12.41
C SER A 247 -86.45 -11.18 -12.97
N GLU A 248 -86.56 -10.26 -13.93
CA GLU A 248 -85.38 -9.58 -14.52
C GLU A 248 -84.81 -8.55 -13.56
N VAL A 249 -85.67 -7.80 -12.86
CA VAL A 249 -85.25 -6.85 -11.81
C VAL A 249 -84.56 -7.57 -10.65
N ALA A 250 -85.08 -8.74 -10.23
CA ALA A 250 -84.44 -9.60 -9.24
C ALA A 250 -83.02 -10.02 -9.64
N LYS A 251 -82.83 -10.46 -10.90
CA LYS A 251 -81.51 -10.84 -11.42
C LYS A 251 -80.54 -9.68 -11.43
N ILE A 252 -80.96 -8.50 -11.86
CA ILE A 252 -80.10 -7.30 -11.88
C ILE A 252 -79.68 -6.92 -10.46
N LEU A 253 -80.59 -6.95 -9.48
CA LEU A 253 -80.27 -6.65 -8.08
C LEU A 253 -79.31 -7.69 -7.48
N GLN A 254 -79.47 -8.97 -7.84
CA GLN A 254 -78.54 -10.03 -7.45
C GLN A 254 -77.14 -9.81 -8.06
N GLU A 255 -77.05 -9.47 -9.35
CA GLU A 255 -75.79 -9.13 -10.02
C GLU A 255 -75.08 -7.94 -9.38
N ILE A 256 -75.83 -6.92 -8.94
CA ILE A 256 -75.26 -5.76 -8.22
C ILE A 256 -74.73 -6.17 -6.84
N LEU A 257 -75.45 -7.03 -6.10
CA LEU A 257 -74.95 -7.56 -4.83
C LEU A 257 -73.66 -8.36 -5.01
N ASP A 258 -73.59 -9.21 -6.03
CA ASP A 258 -72.38 -9.98 -6.36
C ASP A 258 -71.22 -9.04 -6.76
N GLU A 259 -71.49 -7.95 -7.50
CA GLU A 259 -70.49 -6.94 -7.83
C GLU A 259 -69.96 -6.22 -6.57
N ILE A 260 -70.84 -5.86 -5.62
CA ILE A 260 -70.45 -5.25 -4.34
C ILE A 260 -69.56 -6.20 -3.52
N ASP A 261 -69.94 -7.48 -3.42
CA ASP A 261 -69.13 -8.47 -2.70
C ASP A 261 -67.78 -8.71 -3.38
N ASN A 262 -67.72 -8.68 -4.72
CA ASN A 262 -66.46 -8.72 -5.46
C ASN A 262 -65.58 -7.48 -5.22
N ARG A 263 -66.19 -6.28 -5.15
CA ARG A 263 -65.47 -5.03 -4.81
C ARG A 263 -64.91 -5.08 -3.39
N LEU A 264 -65.66 -5.58 -2.41
CA LEU A 264 -65.19 -5.78 -1.03
C LEU A 264 -63.99 -6.73 -0.96
N LYS A 265 -64.02 -7.85 -1.70
CA LYS A 265 -62.88 -8.78 -1.81
C LYS A 265 -61.67 -8.14 -2.47
N ASN A 266 -61.87 -7.32 -3.49
CA ASN A 266 -60.78 -6.59 -4.14
C ASN A 266 -60.11 -5.60 -3.18
N LEU A 267 -60.87 -4.86 -2.37
CA LEU A 267 -60.34 -3.96 -1.34
C LEU A 267 -59.48 -4.70 -0.31
N GLU A 268 -59.93 -5.89 0.13
CA GLU A 268 -59.14 -6.74 1.04
C GLU A 268 -57.87 -7.27 0.37
N THR A 269 -57.93 -7.64 -0.91
CA THR A 269 -56.76 -8.09 -1.67
C THR A 269 -55.71 -6.98 -1.80
N VAL A 270 -56.12 -5.76 -2.12
CA VAL A 270 -55.22 -4.59 -2.20
C VAL A 270 -54.57 -4.30 -0.83
N TYR A 271 -55.35 -4.33 0.24
CA TYR A 271 -54.83 -4.15 1.59
C TYR A 271 -53.76 -5.20 1.95
N ASN A 272 -54.02 -6.47 1.64
CA ASN A 272 -53.07 -7.55 1.90
C ASN A 272 -51.78 -7.38 1.09
N GLN A 273 -51.87 -6.99 -0.18
CA GLN A 273 -50.71 -6.72 -1.04
C GLN A 273 -49.83 -5.59 -0.49
N GLU A 274 -50.44 -4.48 -0.06
CA GLU A 274 -49.70 -3.36 0.53
C GLU A 274 -49.11 -3.70 1.90
N SER A 275 -49.85 -4.46 2.72
CA SER A 275 -49.36 -4.97 4.01
C SER A 275 -48.12 -5.86 3.84
N ASP A 276 -48.14 -6.75 2.84
CA ASP A 276 -46.99 -7.61 2.53
C ASP A 276 -45.83 -6.82 1.92
N LEU A 277 -46.10 -5.75 1.18
CA LEU A 277 -45.06 -4.83 0.71
C LEU A 277 -44.36 -4.12 1.89
N VAL A 278 -45.11 -3.68 2.90
CA VAL A 278 -44.54 -3.09 4.13
C VAL A 278 -43.69 -4.12 4.88
N LYS A 279 -44.19 -5.36 5.06
CA LYS A 279 -43.40 -6.42 5.73
C LYS A 279 -42.10 -6.72 4.98
N SER A 280 -42.18 -6.94 3.66
CA SER A 280 -41.01 -7.30 2.86
C SER A 280 -39.96 -6.17 2.78
N THR A 281 -40.39 -4.91 2.77
CA THR A 281 -39.47 -3.76 2.84
C THR A 281 -38.85 -3.62 4.23
N ASN A 282 -39.60 -3.87 5.30
CA ASN A 282 -39.08 -3.88 6.67
C ASN A 282 -38.03 -4.98 6.87
N GLU A 283 -38.29 -6.21 6.40
CA GLU A 283 -37.34 -7.32 6.49
C GLU A 283 -36.00 -7.00 5.80
N LYS A 284 -36.06 -6.38 4.61
CA LYS A 284 -34.87 -5.93 3.89
C LYS A 284 -34.14 -4.81 4.62
N MET A 285 -34.86 -3.86 5.19
CA MET A 285 -34.28 -2.79 6.00
C MET A 285 -33.53 -3.38 7.21
N VAL A 286 -34.14 -4.29 7.96
CA VAL A 286 -33.52 -4.97 9.11
C VAL A 286 -32.32 -5.82 8.68
N HIS A 287 -32.39 -6.47 7.52
CA HIS A 287 -31.26 -7.21 6.97
C HIS A 287 -30.07 -6.28 6.72
N TRP A 288 -30.28 -5.15 6.04
CA TRP A 288 -29.23 -4.18 5.75
C TRP A 288 -28.73 -3.45 6.99
N GLU A 289 -29.57 -3.24 8.01
CA GLU A 289 -29.15 -2.73 9.31
C GLU A 289 -28.14 -3.68 9.98
N LYS A 290 -28.42 -4.99 10.00
CA LYS A 290 -27.48 -6.00 10.52
C LYS A 290 -26.17 -6.01 9.74
N GLN A 291 -26.23 -5.93 8.41
CA GLN A 291 -25.05 -5.87 7.56
C GLN A 291 -24.23 -4.60 7.82
N LEU A 292 -24.90 -3.45 8.01
CA LEU A 292 -24.25 -2.18 8.32
C LEU A 292 -23.47 -2.27 9.62
N VAL A 293 -24.06 -2.81 10.69
CA VAL A 293 -23.37 -3.00 11.98
C VAL A 293 -22.16 -3.94 11.82
N SER A 294 -22.32 -5.06 11.11
CA SER A 294 -21.23 -5.99 10.85
C SER A 294 -20.07 -5.35 10.08
N LEU A 295 -20.38 -4.59 9.03
CA LEU A 295 -19.38 -3.92 8.20
C LEU A 295 -18.73 -2.74 8.91
N ALA A 296 -19.47 -2.00 9.76
CA ALA A 296 -18.91 -0.96 10.62
C ALA A 296 -17.92 -1.55 11.63
N ASN A 297 -18.27 -2.65 12.29
CA ASN A 297 -17.35 -3.36 13.20
C ASN A 297 -16.10 -3.86 12.46
N ALA A 298 -16.27 -4.38 11.23
CA ALA A 298 -15.14 -4.79 10.39
C ALA A 298 -14.25 -3.61 10.00
N GLN A 299 -14.84 -2.45 9.69
CA GLN A 299 -14.13 -1.22 9.39
C GLN A 299 -13.31 -0.73 10.61
N ASP A 300 -13.92 -0.70 11.79
CA ASP A 300 -13.23 -0.29 13.02
C ASP A 300 -12.09 -1.24 13.38
N LYS A 301 -12.31 -2.55 13.20
CA LYS A 301 -11.27 -3.56 13.36
C LYS A 301 -10.11 -3.34 12.38
N ALA A 302 -10.40 -3.15 11.09
CA ALA A 302 -9.38 -2.89 10.07
C ALA A 302 -8.58 -1.60 10.35
N LYS A 303 -9.26 -0.55 10.84
CA LYS A 303 -8.63 0.70 11.25
C LYS A 303 -7.69 0.51 12.44
N SER A 304 -8.12 -0.24 13.46
CA SER A 304 -7.29 -0.56 14.63
C SER A 304 -6.06 -1.40 14.25
N GLU A 305 -6.24 -2.40 13.38
CA GLU A 305 -5.15 -3.21 12.83
C GLU A 305 -4.15 -2.35 12.05
N LYS A 306 -4.63 -1.44 11.19
CA LYS A 306 -3.77 -0.51 10.45
C LYS A 306 -2.94 0.38 11.39
N LEU A 307 -3.54 0.94 12.43
CA LEU A 307 -2.82 1.76 13.42
C LEU A 307 -1.72 0.94 14.12
N THR A 308 -2.03 -0.31 14.47
CA THR A 308 -1.06 -1.24 15.06
C THR A 308 0.10 -1.53 14.11
N GLN A 309 -0.19 -1.79 12.83
CA GLN A 309 0.84 -2.00 11.80
C GLN A 309 1.65 -0.72 11.52
N SER A 310 1.01 0.45 11.52
CA SER A 310 1.69 1.75 11.35
C SER A 310 2.72 1.97 12.47
N LEU A 311 2.34 1.69 13.71
CA LEU A 311 3.25 1.81 14.86
C LEU A 311 4.39 0.79 14.78
N ALA A 312 4.11 -0.45 14.36
CA ALA A 312 5.16 -1.46 14.14
C ALA A 312 6.15 -1.02 13.04
N ARG A 313 5.62 -0.49 11.94
CA ARG A 313 6.40 0.07 10.82
C ARG A 313 7.28 1.23 11.27
N GLU A 314 6.74 2.18 12.03
CA GLU A 314 7.49 3.34 12.54
C GLU A 314 8.65 2.93 13.45
N LYS A 315 8.43 1.95 14.34
CA LYS A 315 9.49 1.40 15.19
C LYS A 315 10.64 0.82 14.35
N VAL A 316 10.33 0.00 13.36
CA VAL A 316 11.35 -0.62 12.49
C VAL A 316 11.98 0.42 11.57
N ALA A 317 11.24 1.43 11.10
CA ALA A 317 11.78 2.53 10.31
C ALA A 317 12.81 3.35 11.09
N GLY A 318 12.58 3.57 12.39
CA GLY A 318 13.56 4.19 13.28
C GLY A 318 14.85 3.36 13.40
N GLN A 319 14.71 2.05 13.61
CA GLN A 319 15.85 1.12 13.65
C GLN A 319 16.60 1.08 12.31
N LEU A 320 15.89 1.05 11.19
CA LEU A 320 16.47 1.06 9.85
C LEU A 320 17.29 2.32 9.60
N LYS A 321 16.81 3.48 10.03
CA LYS A 321 17.54 4.75 9.90
C LYS A 321 18.85 4.72 10.68
N ILE A 322 18.83 4.18 11.90
CA ILE A 322 20.04 4.03 12.74
C ILE A 322 21.00 3.02 12.09
N ALA A 323 20.52 1.84 11.71
CA ALA A 323 21.34 0.81 11.09
C ALA A 323 21.95 1.26 9.77
N LYS A 324 21.17 2.01 8.95
CA LYS A 324 21.67 2.61 7.71
C LYS A 324 22.79 3.59 7.99
N LYS A 325 22.60 4.49 8.96
CA LYS A 325 23.60 5.48 9.33
C LYS A 325 24.89 4.81 9.81
N ASN A 326 24.78 3.82 10.71
CA ASN A 326 25.92 3.05 11.18
C ASN A 326 26.63 2.34 10.01
N TYR A 327 25.88 1.71 9.11
CA TYR A 327 26.47 1.08 7.92
C TYR A 327 27.19 2.09 7.02
N GLU A 328 26.62 3.26 6.77
CA GLU A 328 27.24 4.32 5.96
C GLU A 328 28.51 4.88 6.63
N GLU A 329 28.50 5.07 7.95
CA GLU A 329 29.66 5.51 8.73
C GLU A 329 30.77 4.46 8.73
N GLU A 330 30.45 3.20 9.02
CA GLU A 330 31.39 2.07 8.99
C GLU A 330 31.93 1.82 7.58
N THR A 331 31.09 1.92 6.54
CA THR A 331 31.54 1.79 5.13
C THR A 331 32.51 2.92 4.76
N SER A 332 32.24 4.13 5.23
CA SER A 332 33.10 5.29 4.98
C SER A 332 34.45 5.13 5.70
N ALA A 333 34.43 4.72 6.97
CA ALA A 333 35.64 4.40 7.73
C ALA A 333 36.43 3.24 7.09
N TYR A 334 35.74 2.16 6.72
CA TYR A 334 36.31 1.01 6.01
C TYR A 334 37.04 1.42 4.73
N ASN A 335 36.43 2.27 3.90
CA ASN A 335 37.03 2.73 2.65
C ASN A 335 38.28 3.58 2.88
N LEU A 336 38.34 4.34 3.99
CA LEU A 336 39.50 5.13 4.37
C LEU A 336 40.62 4.25 4.94
N GLU A 337 40.30 3.22 5.73
CA GLU A 337 41.28 2.40 6.44
C GLU A 337 41.86 1.27 5.57
N ILE A 338 41.06 0.60 4.73
CA ILE A 338 41.52 -0.59 4.00
C ILE A 338 42.26 -0.29 2.69
N GLN A 339 41.95 0.81 2.00
CA GLN A 339 42.72 1.19 0.82
C GLN A 339 44.23 1.34 1.12
N PRO A 340 44.64 1.98 2.23
CA PRO A 340 46.02 1.97 2.73
C PRO A 340 46.61 0.57 2.86
N TYR A 341 45.95 -0.32 3.60
CA TYR A 341 46.45 -1.68 3.86
C TYR A 341 46.65 -2.48 2.57
N GLN A 342 45.73 -2.39 1.62
CA GLN A 342 45.85 -3.10 0.33
C GLN A 342 47.02 -2.58 -0.51
N LYS A 343 47.27 -1.27 -0.49
CA LYS A 343 48.42 -0.65 -1.17
C LYS A 343 49.73 -1.09 -0.52
N GLU A 344 49.81 -1.06 0.81
CA GLU A 344 50.98 -1.48 1.59
C GLU A 344 51.33 -2.95 1.38
N ILE A 345 50.33 -3.83 1.50
CA ILE A 345 50.48 -5.27 1.26
C ILE A 345 51.01 -5.53 -0.15
N THR A 346 50.51 -4.81 -1.16
CA THR A 346 50.97 -4.93 -2.56
C THR A 346 52.42 -4.46 -2.72
N VAL A 347 52.77 -3.32 -2.13
CA VAL A 347 54.14 -2.78 -2.14
C VAL A 347 55.13 -3.74 -1.49
N ILE A 348 54.81 -4.28 -0.31
CA ILE A 348 55.67 -5.22 0.41
C ILE A 348 55.87 -6.52 -0.41
N LYS A 349 54.81 -7.03 -1.05
CA LYS A 349 54.89 -8.21 -1.92
C LYS A 349 55.80 -7.97 -3.12
N GLU A 350 55.72 -6.81 -3.76
CA GLU A 350 56.60 -6.44 -4.88
C GLU A 350 58.06 -6.26 -4.43
N ILE A 351 58.30 -5.63 -3.28
CA ILE A 351 59.67 -5.52 -2.71
C ILE A 351 60.25 -6.91 -2.42
N LYS A 352 59.47 -7.81 -1.79
CA LYS A 352 59.87 -9.20 -1.55
C LYS A 352 60.22 -9.91 -2.87
N LYS A 353 59.38 -9.78 -3.89
CA LYS A 353 59.61 -10.37 -5.23
C LYS A 353 60.89 -9.84 -5.87
N LYS A 354 61.15 -8.53 -5.80
CA LYS A 354 62.37 -7.91 -6.33
C LYS A 354 63.63 -8.40 -5.60
N ILE A 355 63.60 -8.53 -4.27
CA ILE A 355 64.73 -9.06 -3.48
C ILE A 355 65.02 -10.52 -3.86
N VAL A 356 63.99 -11.37 -3.92
CA VAL A 356 64.14 -12.78 -4.31
C VAL A 356 64.69 -12.91 -5.73
N ASN A 357 64.14 -12.16 -6.69
CA ASN A 357 64.62 -12.18 -8.07
C ASN A 357 66.08 -11.71 -8.21
N HIS A 358 66.48 -10.71 -7.43
CA HIS A 358 67.88 -10.25 -7.41
C HIS A 358 68.82 -11.31 -6.82
N CYS A 359 68.45 -11.96 -5.71
CA CYS A 359 69.28 -13.00 -5.10
C CYS A 359 69.39 -14.26 -5.98
N ASN A 360 68.31 -14.63 -6.67
CA ASN A 360 68.30 -15.76 -7.61
C ASN A 360 69.05 -15.47 -8.91
N GLY A 361 69.01 -14.22 -9.39
CA GLY A 361 69.74 -13.79 -10.61
C GLY A 361 71.25 -13.57 -10.42
N VAL A 362 71.72 -13.46 -9.17
CA VAL A 362 73.16 -13.37 -8.82
C VAL A 362 73.80 -14.76 -8.64
N SER A 363 73.00 -15.83 -8.65
CA SER A 363 73.45 -17.22 -8.49
C SER A 363 73.68 -17.95 -9.83
N GLN A 364 73.66 -17.22 -10.96
CA GLN A 364 74.17 -17.62 -12.28
C GLN A 364 75.34 -16.73 -12.64
#